data_AF-Q5GIV7-F1
#
_entry.id   AF-Q5GIV7-F1
#
_cell.length_a   1.000
_cell.length_b   1.000
_cell.length_c   1.000
_cell.angle_alpha   90.00
_cell.angle_beta   90.00
_cell.angle_gamma   90.00
#
_symmetry.space_group_name_H-M   'P 1'
#
loop_
_entity.id
_entity.type
_entity.pdbx_description
1 polymer ?
#
loop_
_entity_poly.entity_id
_entity_poly.type
_entity_poly.pdbx_seq_one_letter_code
_entity_poly.pdbx_strand_id
1 'polypeptide(L)'
;IAGPKQAHSEDKIGRDRTKIFTFNGSSNLIAKSSQPEVVLFSKARNNTKYDTFSSNTINGSFSPFDPLTNWITTTVTGDSGYAFEGFSCTNCPKMILPLEFYFNQGKLTKTDEVSDTGDTIFQLNDHPELGVSFQLGTQHQGHTAYLPPLQFDGLNSARIGTVEIYFGDYVSIVFLLRARLHVLKNKIINKTQDISLADLNLGHIQLIQSETVNNKGVRFIVKDNGSIAVHLQSPKIRLIHQQRQCYLSNNGDVPSTVTL
;
A
#
# COMPACT_ATOMS: atom_id res chain seq x y z
N ILE A 1 10.78 -1.60 -15.95
CA ILE A 1 11.22 -1.27 -14.57
C ILE A 1 10.52 0.01 -14.18
N ALA A 2 10.05 0.12 -12.94
CA ALA A 2 9.41 1.33 -12.46
C ALA A 2 10.43 2.47 -12.34
N GLY A 3 10.15 3.64 -12.93
CA GLY A 3 11.04 4.80 -12.92
C GLY A 3 10.61 5.85 -11.90
N PRO A 4 11.47 6.77 -11.46
CA PRO A 4 11.05 7.89 -10.63
C PRO A 4 10.43 9.01 -11.47
N LYS A 5 9.48 9.74 -10.88
CA LYS A 5 8.96 11.00 -11.41
C LYS A 5 10.06 12.05 -11.36
N GLN A 6 10.36 12.65 -12.51
CA GLN A 6 11.46 13.60 -12.64
C GLN A 6 11.01 15.04 -12.35
N ALA A 7 11.84 15.77 -11.60
CA ALA A 7 11.62 17.18 -11.36
C ALA A 7 11.95 18.02 -12.61
N HIS A 8 11.25 19.13 -12.79
CA HIS A 8 11.55 20.19 -13.73
C HIS A 8 11.95 21.46 -12.98
N SER A 9 13.05 22.11 -13.38
CA SER A 9 13.51 23.35 -12.74
C SER A 9 13.14 24.60 -13.53
N GLU A 10 12.68 25.62 -12.83
CA GLU A 10 12.52 26.98 -13.34
C GLU A 10 13.32 27.96 -12.47
N ASP A 11 14.22 28.72 -13.10
CA ASP A 11 15.00 29.77 -12.45
C ASP A 11 14.33 31.13 -12.70
N LYS A 12 13.89 31.80 -11.62
CA LYS A 12 13.45 33.19 -11.67
C LYS A 12 14.60 34.10 -11.27
N ILE A 13 15.21 34.72 -12.27
CA ILE A 13 16.37 35.60 -12.12
C ILE A 13 15.87 37.06 -12.14
N GLY A 14 15.73 37.65 -10.96
CA GLY A 14 15.30 39.04 -10.74
C GLY A 14 15.84 39.60 -9.42
N ARG A 15 15.20 40.62 -8.84
CA ARG A 15 15.55 41.13 -7.48
C ARG A 15 15.50 40.02 -6.42
N ASP A 16 14.54 39.11 -6.54
CA ASP A 16 14.42 37.91 -5.71
C ASP A 16 14.86 36.68 -6.51
N ARG A 17 16.04 36.14 -6.19
CA ARG A 17 16.58 34.94 -6.85
C ARG A 17 15.85 33.71 -6.32
N THR A 18 15.01 33.10 -7.15
CA THR A 18 14.23 31.91 -6.76
C THR A 18 14.46 30.78 -7.74
N LYS A 19 14.74 29.58 -7.23
CA LYS A 19 14.79 28.32 -7.97
C LYS A 19 13.60 27.45 -7.57
N ILE A 20 12.82 27.02 -8.55
CA ILE A 20 11.62 26.21 -8.33
C ILE A 20 11.82 24.86 -8.99
N PHE A 21 11.66 23.78 -8.23
CA PHE A 21 11.65 22.41 -8.72
C PHE A 21 10.23 21.88 -8.62
N THR A 22 9.69 21.48 -9.77
CA THR A 22 8.30 21.05 -9.89
C THR A 22 8.24 19.64 -10.43
N PHE A 23 7.57 18.74 -9.71
CA PHE A 23 7.13 17.46 -10.24
C PHE A 23 5.76 17.66 -10.90
N ASN A 24 5.69 17.48 -12.22
CA ASN A 24 4.45 17.69 -12.99
C ASN A 24 3.78 16.35 -13.33
N GLY A 25 2.44 16.39 -13.48
CA GLY A 25 1.63 15.24 -13.86
C GLY A 25 1.37 14.26 -12.70
N SER A 26 0.47 13.31 -12.90
CA SER A 26 0.27 12.20 -11.97
C SER A 26 0.75 10.89 -12.58
N SER A 27 1.14 9.95 -11.74
CA SER A 27 1.59 8.63 -12.15
C SER A 27 1.07 7.55 -11.20
N ASN A 28 1.37 6.28 -11.50
CA ASN A 28 0.80 5.15 -10.78
C ASN A 28 1.90 4.23 -10.24
N LEU A 29 1.82 3.85 -8.98
CA LEU A 29 2.51 2.73 -8.36
C LEU A 29 1.57 1.54 -8.34
N ILE A 30 1.86 0.50 -9.11
CA ILE A 30 0.99 -0.66 -9.25
C ILE A 30 1.68 -1.88 -8.64
N ALA A 31 1.15 -2.39 -7.53
CA ALA A 31 1.52 -3.68 -6.98
C ALA A 31 0.61 -4.75 -7.59
N LYS A 32 1.16 -5.56 -8.49
CA LYS A 32 0.43 -6.64 -9.15
C LYS A 32 0.67 -7.94 -8.43
N SER A 33 -0.39 -8.61 -8.00
CA SER A 33 -0.28 -9.94 -7.41
C SER A 33 0.37 -10.91 -8.39
N SER A 34 1.34 -11.69 -7.91
CA SER A 34 1.88 -12.85 -8.63
C SER A 34 1.05 -14.11 -8.37
N GLN A 35 0.07 -14.04 -7.48
CA GLN A 35 -0.80 -15.16 -7.14
C GLN A 35 -2.04 -15.12 -8.07
N PRO A 36 -2.57 -16.29 -8.46
CA PRO A 36 -3.75 -16.36 -9.32
C PRO A 36 -5.07 -16.18 -8.56
N GLU A 37 -5.17 -16.74 -7.35
CA GLU A 37 -6.39 -16.75 -6.53
C GLU A 37 -6.02 -16.70 -5.04
N VAL A 38 -6.86 -16.03 -4.25
CA VAL A 38 -6.89 -16.08 -2.79
C VAL A 38 -8.29 -16.52 -2.37
N VAL A 39 -8.37 -17.55 -1.54
CA VAL A 39 -9.64 -18.03 -0.98
C VAL A 39 -9.80 -17.48 0.43
N LEU A 40 -10.98 -16.99 0.79
CA LEU A 40 -11.29 -16.43 2.10
C LEU A 40 -12.55 -17.08 2.66
N PHE A 41 -12.49 -17.51 3.92
CA PHE A 41 -13.63 -18.16 4.58
C PHE A 41 -14.39 -17.19 5.47
N SER A 42 -15.72 -17.18 5.32
CA SER A 42 -16.59 -16.46 6.23
C SER A 42 -16.66 -17.15 7.60
N LYS A 43 -16.99 -16.38 8.65
CA LYS A 43 -17.21 -16.91 10.00
C LYS A 43 -18.20 -18.08 9.99
N ALA A 44 -17.80 -19.23 10.53
CA ALA A 44 -18.73 -20.33 10.81
C ALA A 44 -19.68 -19.91 11.95
N ARG A 45 -20.99 -20.11 11.77
CA ARG A 45 -22.07 -19.66 12.68
C ARG A 45 -21.83 -19.93 14.18
N ASN A 46 -21.13 -21.03 14.49
CA ASN A 46 -20.89 -21.52 15.85
C ASN A 46 -19.42 -21.44 16.30
N ASN A 47 -18.54 -20.75 15.57
CA ASN A 47 -17.15 -20.53 16.02
C ASN A 47 -17.06 -19.19 16.76
N THR A 48 -16.66 -19.24 18.03
CA THR A 48 -16.41 -18.05 18.86
C THR A 48 -15.08 -17.37 18.51
N LYS A 49 -14.18 -18.08 17.83
CA LYS A 49 -12.88 -17.57 17.39
C LYS A 49 -12.94 -17.13 15.92
N TYR A 50 -12.36 -15.96 15.64
CA TYR A 50 -12.19 -15.44 14.28
C TYR A 50 -11.07 -16.20 13.57
N ASP A 51 -11.28 -17.49 13.31
CA ASP A 51 -10.33 -18.28 12.54
C ASP A 51 -10.64 -18.06 11.05
N THR A 52 -10.03 -17.02 10.49
CA THR A 52 -10.04 -16.77 9.06
C THR A 52 -8.97 -17.66 8.41
N PHE A 53 -9.31 -18.36 7.33
CA PHE A 53 -8.38 -19.20 6.57
C PHE A 53 -8.14 -18.64 5.18
N SER A 54 -6.92 -18.80 4.66
CA SER A 54 -6.60 -18.43 3.28
C SER A 54 -5.72 -19.44 2.60
N SER A 55 -5.88 -19.57 1.29
CA SER A 55 -4.98 -20.34 0.42
C SER A 55 -4.68 -19.52 -0.82
N ASN A 56 -3.46 -19.68 -1.33
CA ASN A 56 -2.89 -18.99 -2.48
C ASN A 56 -2.81 -19.91 -3.73
N THR A 57 -3.62 -20.96 -3.78
CA THR A 57 -3.59 -21.98 -4.85
C THR A 57 -4.91 -22.05 -5.60
N ILE A 58 -4.84 -22.33 -6.91
CA ILE A 58 -6.02 -22.59 -7.76
C ILE A 58 -6.51 -24.00 -7.43
N ASN A 59 -7.73 -24.15 -6.91
CA ASN A 59 -8.34 -25.45 -6.58
C ASN A 59 -7.49 -26.33 -5.61
N GLY A 60 -6.54 -25.77 -4.86
CA GLY A 60 -5.55 -26.56 -4.13
C GLY A 60 -6.03 -27.07 -2.77
N SER A 61 -5.28 -28.00 -2.18
CA SER A 61 -5.50 -28.46 -0.80
C SER A 61 -5.36 -27.28 0.18
N PHE A 62 -6.35 -27.09 1.03
CA PHE A 62 -6.37 -26.00 2.01
C PHE A 62 -5.89 -26.55 3.34
N SER A 63 -4.82 -25.96 3.89
CA SER A 63 -4.53 -26.16 5.30
C SER A 63 -5.44 -25.21 6.10
N PRO A 64 -6.36 -25.71 6.95
CA PRO A 64 -7.16 -24.89 7.85
C PRO A 64 -6.30 -24.29 8.98
N PHE A 65 -5.01 -24.07 8.74
CA PHE A 65 -4.05 -23.52 9.67
C PHE A 65 -3.16 -22.46 9.04
N ASP A 66 -3.25 -22.19 7.73
CA ASP A 66 -2.53 -21.08 7.11
C ASP A 66 -3.30 -19.76 7.33
N PRO A 67 -2.76 -18.85 8.16
CA PRO A 67 -3.46 -17.63 8.54
C PRO A 67 -3.54 -16.62 7.39
N LEU A 68 -4.59 -15.76 7.41
CA LEU A 68 -4.75 -14.57 6.52
C LEU A 68 -3.61 -13.55 6.62
N THR A 69 -2.61 -13.81 7.43
CA THR A 69 -1.52 -12.88 7.75
C THR A 69 -0.42 -12.91 6.68
N ASN A 70 -0.53 -13.77 5.67
CA ASN A 70 0.43 -13.73 4.56
C ASN A 70 0.17 -12.51 3.67
N TRP A 71 1.25 -11.77 3.41
CA TRP A 71 1.23 -10.70 2.43
C TRP A 71 0.93 -11.26 1.04
N ILE A 72 0.10 -10.56 0.27
CA ILE A 72 -0.05 -10.84 -1.16
C ILE A 72 1.33 -10.65 -1.78
N THR A 73 1.84 -11.72 -2.40
CA THR A 73 3.07 -11.62 -3.17
C THR A 73 2.82 -10.73 -4.38
N THR A 74 3.53 -9.62 -4.49
CA THR A 74 3.35 -8.64 -5.56
C THR A 74 4.64 -8.38 -6.32
N THR A 75 4.49 -8.02 -7.60
CA THR A 75 5.52 -7.34 -8.39
C THR A 75 5.12 -5.88 -8.55
N VAL A 76 5.99 -4.96 -8.17
CA VAL A 76 5.72 -3.52 -8.22
C VAL A 76 6.18 -2.94 -9.57
N THR A 77 5.31 -2.16 -10.22
CA THR A 77 5.53 -1.51 -11.51
C THR A 77 5.02 -0.07 -11.49
N GLY A 78 5.36 0.74 -12.51
CA GLY A 78 4.88 2.12 -12.65
C GLY A 78 5.90 3.18 -12.20
N ASP A 79 5.47 4.30 -11.63
CA ASP A 79 6.41 5.28 -11.08
C ASP A 79 6.60 5.05 -9.59
N SER A 80 7.84 4.81 -9.19
CA SER A 80 8.17 4.39 -7.84
C SER A 80 8.71 5.52 -6.96
N GLY A 81 8.84 6.75 -7.42
CA GLY A 81 9.20 7.83 -6.50
C GLY A 81 9.55 9.12 -7.18
N TYR A 82 10.51 9.85 -6.61
CA TYR A 82 10.89 11.19 -7.04
C TYR A 82 12.39 11.22 -7.33
N ALA A 83 12.77 11.88 -8.42
CA ALA A 83 14.17 12.09 -8.78
C ALA A 83 14.43 13.53 -9.23
N PHE A 84 15.63 14.00 -8.90
CA PHE A 84 16.16 15.31 -9.27
C PHE A 84 17.33 15.13 -10.25
N GLU A 85 17.23 14.15 -11.14
CA GLU A 85 18.33 13.81 -12.06
C GLU A 85 18.66 14.98 -12.98
N GLY A 86 19.95 15.19 -13.24
CA GLY A 86 20.44 16.22 -14.15
C GLY A 86 20.55 17.62 -13.56
N PHE A 87 20.13 17.83 -12.30
CA PHE A 87 20.37 19.10 -11.59
C PHE A 87 21.71 19.08 -10.89
N SER A 88 22.63 19.94 -11.32
CA SER A 88 23.85 20.26 -10.56
C SER A 88 23.65 21.57 -9.80
N CYS A 89 24.08 21.63 -8.56
CA CYS A 89 24.03 22.87 -7.79
C CYS A 89 25.29 23.13 -6.99
N THR A 90 25.73 24.39 -7.01
CA THR A 90 26.82 24.89 -6.16
C THR A 90 26.22 25.68 -5.01
N ASN A 91 26.54 25.31 -3.77
CA ASN A 91 25.98 25.89 -2.53
C ASN A 91 24.46 25.74 -2.39
N CYS A 92 23.93 24.59 -2.80
CA CYS A 92 22.55 24.27 -2.50
C CYS A 92 22.35 23.94 -1.01
N PRO A 93 21.24 24.39 -0.42
CA PRO A 93 20.89 24.02 0.93
C PRO A 93 20.44 22.55 0.96
N LYS A 94 20.69 21.87 2.08
CA LYS A 94 20.01 20.62 2.41
C LYS A 94 18.50 20.90 2.49
N MET A 95 17.68 20.07 1.85
CA MET A 95 16.23 20.10 2.05
C MET A 95 15.72 18.73 2.52
N ILE A 96 14.74 18.77 3.42
CA ILE A 96 14.01 17.61 3.90
C ILE A 96 12.60 17.73 3.35
N LEU A 97 12.26 16.86 2.39
CA LEU A 97 11.02 16.93 1.65
C LEU A 97 9.98 15.99 2.29
N PRO A 98 8.90 16.54 2.84
CA PRO A 98 7.83 15.78 3.46
C PRO A 98 7.06 14.92 2.43
N LEU A 99 6.85 13.63 2.72
CA LEU A 99 5.94 12.76 1.96
C LEU A 99 4.70 12.42 2.80
N GLU A 100 3.54 12.46 2.16
CA GLU A 100 2.26 12.08 2.75
C GLU A 100 1.53 11.10 1.86
N PHE A 101 0.77 10.22 2.50
CA PHE A 101 -0.12 9.29 1.83
C PHE A 101 -1.56 9.60 2.23
N TYR A 102 -2.44 9.63 1.24
CA TYR A 102 -3.87 9.88 1.40
C TYR A 102 -4.63 8.68 0.88
N PHE A 103 -5.43 8.02 1.72
CA PHE A 103 -6.19 6.87 1.27
C PHE A 103 -7.38 7.29 0.40
N ASN A 104 -7.78 6.43 -0.54
CA ASN A 104 -8.88 6.74 -1.45
C ASN A 104 -10.25 6.54 -0.76
N GLN A 105 -10.80 7.62 -0.20
CA GLN A 105 -12.10 7.60 0.49
C GLN A 105 -13.28 7.18 -0.41
N GLY A 106 -13.17 7.38 -1.72
CA GLY A 106 -14.19 6.93 -2.68
C GLY A 106 -14.24 5.41 -2.83
N LYS A 107 -13.14 4.72 -2.53
CA LYS A 107 -13.01 3.25 -2.65
C LYS A 107 -12.88 2.53 -1.33
N LEU A 108 -12.39 3.21 -0.30
CA LEU A 108 -12.04 2.65 0.99
C LEU A 108 -12.68 3.44 2.12
N THR A 109 -13.18 2.71 3.12
CA THR A 109 -13.65 3.29 4.39
C THR A 109 -12.73 2.83 5.51
N LYS A 110 -12.16 3.78 6.27
CA LYS A 110 -11.33 3.48 7.45
C LYS A 110 -12.21 2.80 8.51
N THR A 111 -11.73 1.69 9.07
CA THR A 111 -12.41 0.98 10.17
C THR A 111 -11.62 1.12 11.47
N ASP A 112 -12.25 0.74 12.58
CA ASP A 112 -11.58 0.60 13.87
C ASP A 112 -10.86 -0.76 14.02
N GLU A 113 -10.89 -1.61 12.99
CA GLU A 113 -10.21 -2.90 12.97
C GLU A 113 -8.74 -2.74 12.55
N VAL A 114 -7.86 -3.47 13.22
CA VAL A 114 -6.43 -3.58 12.89
C VAL A 114 -6.06 -5.04 12.67
N SER A 115 -5.08 -5.25 11.79
CA SER A 115 -4.47 -6.57 11.59
C SER A 115 -3.63 -7.01 12.79
N ASP A 116 -3.14 -8.25 12.76
CA ASP A 116 -2.22 -8.82 13.75
C ASP A 116 -0.92 -8.01 13.92
N THR A 117 -0.48 -7.32 12.88
CA THR A 117 0.68 -6.42 12.88
C THR A 117 0.34 -4.97 13.24
N GLY A 118 -0.93 -4.69 13.57
CA GLY A 118 -1.41 -3.35 13.93
C GLY A 118 -1.78 -2.46 12.74
N ASP A 119 -1.67 -2.93 11.50
CA ASP A 119 -2.06 -2.14 10.32
C ASP A 119 -3.57 -1.92 10.27
N THR A 120 -3.99 -0.68 10.01
CA THR A 120 -5.40 -0.32 9.80
C THR A 120 -6.00 -1.16 8.68
N ILE A 121 -7.18 -1.74 8.95
CA ILE A 121 -7.98 -2.43 7.94
C ILE A 121 -8.97 -1.43 7.36
N PHE A 122 -8.94 -1.26 6.05
CA PHE A 122 -9.88 -0.44 5.29
C PHE A 122 -10.94 -1.34 4.67
N GLN A 123 -12.21 -1.04 4.91
CA GLN A 123 -13.31 -1.72 4.23
C GLN A 123 -13.35 -1.32 2.76
N LEU A 124 -13.58 -2.29 1.86
CA LEU A 124 -13.82 -2.01 0.45
C LEU A 124 -15.26 -1.54 0.26
N ASN A 125 -15.46 -0.37 -0.35
CA ASN A 125 -16.81 0.19 -0.52
C ASN A 125 -17.67 -0.68 -1.46
N ASP A 126 -17.08 -1.20 -2.54
CA ASP A 126 -17.77 -2.02 -3.54
C ASP A 126 -18.01 -3.47 -3.04
N HIS A 127 -17.25 -3.91 -2.02
CA HIS A 127 -17.34 -5.23 -1.40
C HIS A 127 -17.27 -5.13 0.13
N PRO A 128 -18.34 -4.68 0.81
CA PRO A 128 -18.32 -4.34 2.24
C PRO A 128 -18.04 -5.53 3.18
N GLU A 129 -18.08 -6.76 2.68
CA GLU A 129 -17.65 -7.98 3.36
C GLU A 129 -16.13 -8.13 3.46
N LEU A 130 -15.39 -7.40 2.62
CA LEU A 130 -13.95 -7.42 2.54
C LEU A 130 -13.30 -6.16 3.11
N GLY A 131 -12.11 -6.35 3.64
CA GLY A 131 -11.18 -5.29 3.96
C GLY A 131 -9.80 -5.51 3.35
N VAL A 132 -9.02 -4.46 3.29
CA VAL A 132 -7.61 -4.46 2.90
C VAL A 132 -6.79 -3.76 3.97
N SER A 133 -5.67 -4.35 4.38
CA SER A 133 -4.62 -3.62 5.06
C SER A 133 -3.37 -3.61 4.18
N PHE A 134 -2.55 -2.58 4.29
CA PHE A 134 -1.36 -2.45 3.48
C PHE A 134 -0.27 -1.69 4.21
N GLN A 135 0.96 -1.93 3.76
CA GLN A 135 2.13 -1.19 4.19
C GLN A 135 2.86 -0.65 2.97
N LEU A 136 3.22 0.62 3.08
CA LEU A 136 4.14 1.26 2.17
C LEU A 136 5.56 1.00 2.66
N GLY A 137 6.50 0.94 1.73
CA GLY A 137 7.91 0.84 2.03
C GLY A 137 8.73 1.70 1.10
N THR A 138 10.02 1.78 1.37
CA THR A 138 10.97 2.48 0.53
C THR A 138 12.20 1.63 0.31
N GLN A 139 12.75 1.70 -0.89
CA GLN A 139 14.09 1.27 -1.22
C GLN A 139 14.93 2.49 -1.58
N HIS A 140 16.04 2.68 -0.88
CA HIS A 140 16.98 3.78 -1.08
C HIS A 140 18.41 3.28 -0.83
N GLN A 141 19.32 3.52 -1.77
CA GLN A 141 20.75 3.15 -1.68
C GLN A 141 20.99 1.67 -1.26
N GLY A 142 20.17 0.75 -1.78
CA GLY A 142 20.27 -0.68 -1.47
C GLY A 142 19.66 -1.10 -0.13
N HIS A 143 19.08 -0.16 0.62
CA HIS A 143 18.36 -0.45 1.85
C HIS A 143 16.85 -0.47 1.59
N THR A 144 16.20 -1.59 1.92
CA THR A 144 14.76 -1.80 1.74
C THR A 144 14.08 -1.93 3.09
N ALA A 145 13.09 -1.09 3.36
CA ALA A 145 12.32 -1.13 4.60
C ALA A 145 10.84 -0.86 4.34
N TYR A 146 9.97 -1.61 5.03
CA TYR A 146 8.54 -1.29 5.13
C TYR A 146 8.29 -0.41 6.33
N LEU A 147 7.35 0.51 6.20
CA LEU A 147 6.93 1.40 7.26
C LEU A 147 6.12 0.63 8.32
N PRO A 148 6.17 1.05 9.59
CA PRO A 148 5.23 0.58 10.60
C PRO A 148 3.78 0.98 10.23
N PRO A 149 2.79 0.45 10.95
CA PRO A 149 1.39 0.84 10.77
C PRO A 149 1.19 2.35 10.66
N LEU A 150 0.62 2.77 9.53
CA LEU A 150 0.42 4.18 9.22
C LEU A 150 -0.57 4.82 10.20
N GLN A 151 -0.20 5.99 10.71
CA GLN A 151 -1.05 6.78 11.59
C GLN A 151 -1.78 7.83 10.77
N PHE A 152 -3.06 7.57 10.51
CA PHE A 152 -3.91 8.48 9.74
C PHE A 152 -4.52 9.55 10.65
N ASP A 153 -4.31 10.81 10.28
CA ASP A 153 -4.87 11.99 10.94
C ASP A 153 -6.37 12.20 10.63
N GLY A 154 -6.93 13.32 11.14
CA GLY A 154 -8.32 13.70 10.89
C GLY A 154 -8.62 14.14 9.45
N LEU A 155 -7.57 14.37 8.63
CA LEU A 155 -7.67 14.66 7.21
C LEU A 155 -7.46 13.42 6.34
N ASN A 156 -7.39 12.23 6.95
CA ASN A 156 -7.20 10.96 6.26
C ASN A 156 -5.84 10.84 5.55
N SER A 157 -4.88 11.64 6.00
CA SER A 157 -3.50 11.62 5.57
C SER A 157 -2.63 10.89 6.58
N ALA A 158 -1.57 10.24 6.12
CA ALA A 158 -0.55 9.64 6.97
C ALA A 158 0.84 10.08 6.50
N ARG A 159 1.68 10.43 7.46
CA ARG A 159 3.09 10.72 7.22
C ARG A 159 3.84 9.44 6.89
N ILE A 160 4.41 9.33 5.68
CA ILE A 160 5.13 8.13 5.24
C ILE A 160 6.65 8.29 5.22
N GLY A 161 7.16 9.48 5.51
CA GLY A 161 8.59 9.74 5.66
C GLY A 161 9.04 11.05 5.05
N THR A 162 10.33 11.16 4.83
CA THR A 162 10.98 12.34 4.25
C THR A 162 12.04 11.94 3.24
N VAL A 163 12.20 12.75 2.20
CA VAL A 163 13.31 12.64 1.25
C VAL A 163 14.33 13.72 1.59
N GLU A 164 15.52 13.32 2.01
CA GLU A 164 16.63 14.27 2.11
C GLU A 164 17.25 14.49 0.74
N ILE A 165 17.41 15.74 0.33
CA ILE A 165 18.06 16.08 -0.93
C ILE A 165 19.20 17.09 -0.74
N TYR A 166 20.24 16.88 -1.54
CA TYR A 166 21.28 17.84 -1.84
C TYR A 166 21.28 17.96 -3.36
N PHE A 167 20.67 19.02 -3.88
CA PHE A 167 20.54 19.25 -5.32
C PHE A 167 21.89 19.04 -6.02
N GLY A 168 22.03 17.98 -6.81
CA GLY A 168 23.34 17.46 -7.25
C GLY A 168 23.47 15.95 -7.14
N ASP A 169 22.73 15.33 -6.21
CA ASP A 169 22.79 13.89 -5.93
C ASP A 169 21.67 13.10 -6.65
N TYR A 170 21.99 11.86 -7.03
CA TYR A 170 21.01 10.89 -7.51
C TYR A 170 20.26 10.28 -6.32
N VAL A 171 19.22 10.96 -5.83
CA VAL A 171 18.31 10.39 -4.83
C VAL A 171 17.17 9.71 -5.57
N SER A 172 17.28 8.40 -5.76
CA SER A 172 16.19 7.56 -6.25
C SER A 172 15.56 6.85 -5.06
N ILE A 173 14.43 7.35 -4.60
CA ILE A 173 13.55 6.62 -3.69
C ILE A 173 12.58 5.80 -4.53
N VAL A 174 12.44 4.53 -4.17
CA VAL A 174 11.50 3.59 -4.78
C VAL A 174 10.49 3.18 -3.71
N PHE A 175 9.22 3.45 -3.93
CA PHE A 175 8.11 3.06 -3.08
C PHE A 175 7.78 1.59 -3.32
N LEU A 176 7.50 0.90 -2.24
CA LEU A 176 7.08 -0.48 -2.20
C LEU A 176 5.68 -0.55 -1.61
N LEU A 177 4.94 -1.57 -2.00
CA LEU A 177 3.60 -1.83 -1.49
C LEU A 177 3.42 -3.32 -1.26
N ARG A 178 2.98 -3.67 -0.05
CA ARG A 178 2.45 -4.99 0.27
C ARG A 178 1.09 -4.85 0.92
N ALA A 179 0.19 -5.79 0.66
CA ALA A 179 -1.18 -5.75 1.14
C ALA A 179 -1.65 -7.14 1.63
N ARG A 180 -2.66 -7.13 2.49
CA ARG A 180 -3.40 -8.29 3.00
C ARG A 180 -4.88 -8.05 2.80
N LEU A 181 -5.63 -9.11 2.50
CA LEU A 181 -7.09 -9.08 2.42
C LEU A 181 -7.69 -9.68 3.68
N HIS A 182 -8.84 -9.14 4.08
CA HIS A 182 -9.52 -9.48 5.33
C HIS A 182 -11.00 -9.71 5.07
N VAL A 183 -11.60 -10.61 5.86
CA VAL A 183 -13.07 -10.70 5.99
C VAL A 183 -13.46 -9.94 7.25
N LEU A 184 -14.36 -8.96 7.13
CA LEU A 184 -14.71 -8.07 8.25
C LEU A 184 -15.65 -8.75 9.26
N LYS A 185 -15.50 -8.43 10.55
CA LYS A 185 -15.99 -9.24 11.69
C LYS A 185 -17.51 -9.48 11.79
N ASN A 186 -18.34 -8.81 10.98
CA ASN A 186 -19.80 -8.87 11.05
C ASN A 186 -20.48 -9.22 9.72
N LYS A 187 -19.71 -9.68 8.73
CA LYS A 187 -20.24 -9.93 7.38
C LYS A 187 -20.33 -11.44 7.17
N ILE A 188 -21.48 -12.00 7.50
CA ILE A 188 -21.81 -13.40 7.19
C ILE A 188 -22.13 -13.46 5.71
N ILE A 189 -21.27 -14.17 4.98
CA ILE A 189 -21.49 -14.48 3.58
C ILE A 189 -22.30 -15.77 3.57
N ASN A 190 -23.44 -15.84 2.88
CA ASN A 190 -24.32 -17.02 2.88
C ASN A 190 -24.14 -17.90 1.64
N LYS A 191 -23.24 -17.53 0.72
CA LYS A 191 -23.00 -18.23 -0.55
C LYS A 191 -21.55 -18.11 -0.96
N THR A 192 -21.00 -19.12 -1.62
CA THR A 192 -19.71 -18.98 -2.28
C THR A 192 -19.80 -17.93 -3.39
N GLN A 193 -18.82 -17.03 -3.45
CA GLN A 193 -18.78 -15.92 -4.39
C GLN A 193 -17.35 -15.70 -4.89
N ASP A 194 -17.20 -15.58 -6.20
CA ASP A 194 -15.95 -15.16 -6.82
C ASP A 194 -16.00 -13.63 -7.04
N ILE A 195 -14.96 -12.93 -6.58
CA ILE A 195 -14.79 -11.48 -6.66
C ILE A 195 -13.50 -11.21 -7.43
N SER A 196 -13.54 -10.25 -8.35
CA SER A 196 -12.36 -9.78 -9.07
C SER A 196 -12.18 -8.28 -8.84
N LEU A 197 -11.14 -7.93 -8.07
CA LEU A 197 -10.70 -6.55 -7.93
C LEU A 197 -9.58 -6.32 -8.96
N ALA A 198 -9.97 -6.09 -10.22
CA ALA A 198 -9.01 -5.94 -11.31
C ALA A 198 -7.99 -4.82 -11.04
N ASP A 199 -8.43 -3.76 -10.36
CA ASP A 199 -7.60 -2.66 -9.91
C ASP A 199 -8.22 -2.00 -8.66
N LEU A 200 -7.54 -2.11 -7.52
CA LEU A 200 -7.93 -1.48 -6.27
C LEU A 200 -7.05 -0.25 -6.00
N ASN A 201 -7.61 0.94 -6.18
CA ASN A 201 -6.94 2.19 -5.81
C ASN A 201 -6.97 2.38 -4.29
N LEU A 202 -5.80 2.29 -3.68
CA LEU A 202 -5.61 2.43 -2.23
C LEU A 202 -5.52 3.89 -1.80
N GLY A 203 -5.10 4.79 -2.69
CA GLY A 203 -4.80 6.18 -2.35
C GLY A 203 -3.76 6.79 -3.26
N HIS A 204 -3.09 7.82 -2.77
CA HIS A 204 -1.96 8.43 -3.46
C HIS A 204 -0.90 8.95 -2.50
N ILE A 205 0.34 8.97 -2.98
CA ILE A 205 1.48 9.60 -2.33
C ILE A 205 1.67 10.98 -2.94
N GLN A 206 1.85 11.99 -2.10
CA GLN A 206 2.13 13.35 -2.53
C GLN A 206 3.33 13.90 -1.76
N LEU A 207 4.19 14.63 -2.48
CA LEU A 207 5.28 15.40 -1.88
C LEU A 207 4.76 16.78 -1.49
N ILE A 208 4.95 17.15 -0.23
CA ILE A 208 4.46 18.44 0.29
C ILE A 208 5.45 19.53 -0.06
N GLN A 209 4.91 20.66 -0.52
CA GLN A 209 5.71 21.81 -0.88
C GLN A 209 6.63 22.22 0.26
N SER A 210 7.91 22.37 -0.05
CA SER A 210 8.95 22.75 0.89
C SER A 210 9.76 23.90 0.33
N GLU A 211 10.24 24.76 1.23
CA GLU A 211 11.07 25.89 0.84
C GLU A 211 12.21 26.12 1.81
N THR A 212 13.30 26.69 1.31
CA THR A 212 14.44 27.10 2.11
C THR A 212 15.20 28.22 1.40
N VAL A 213 16.13 28.86 2.10
CA VAL A 213 16.99 29.92 1.57
C VAL A 213 18.44 29.56 1.88
N ASN A 214 19.31 29.68 0.89
CA ASN A 214 20.75 29.44 1.11
C ASN A 214 21.47 30.70 1.62
N ASN A 215 22.74 30.54 1.98
CA ASN A 215 23.59 31.60 2.52
C ASN A 215 23.81 32.80 1.56
N LYS A 216 23.39 32.69 0.29
CA LYS A 216 23.47 33.75 -0.72
C LYS A 216 22.13 34.46 -0.95
N GLY A 217 21.11 34.16 -0.13
CA GLY A 217 19.76 34.73 -0.26
C GLY A 217 18.96 34.17 -1.43
N VAL A 218 19.36 33.02 -2.00
CA VAL A 218 18.60 32.36 -3.07
C VAL A 218 17.54 31.46 -2.42
N ARG A 219 16.28 31.66 -2.80
CA ARG A 219 15.15 30.84 -2.35
C ARG A 219 15.02 29.58 -3.21
N PHE A 220 14.82 28.44 -2.57
CA PHE A 220 14.59 27.15 -3.20
C PHE A 220 13.19 26.69 -2.83
N ILE A 221 12.40 26.31 -3.83
CA ILE A 221 11.05 25.80 -3.64
C ILE A 221 10.96 24.46 -4.36
N VAL A 222 10.51 23.43 -3.65
CA VAL A 222 10.19 22.13 -4.23
C VAL A 222 8.70 21.91 -4.08
N LYS A 223 8.01 21.58 -5.17
CA LYS A 223 6.58 21.31 -5.17
C LYS A 223 6.21 20.15 -6.08
N ASP A 224 5.12 19.49 -5.75
CA ASP A 224 4.51 18.47 -6.57
C ASP A 224 3.10 18.91 -6.99
N ASN A 225 2.93 19.09 -8.29
CA ASN A 225 1.67 19.49 -8.92
C ASN A 225 0.79 18.29 -9.33
N GLY A 226 1.15 17.08 -8.92
CA GLY A 226 0.31 15.90 -9.09
C GLY A 226 0.46 14.97 -7.90
N SER A 227 0.52 13.67 -8.17
CA SER A 227 0.66 12.64 -7.16
C SER A 227 1.06 11.31 -7.78
N ILE A 228 1.45 10.35 -6.94
CA ILE A 228 1.66 8.96 -7.33
C ILE A 228 0.49 8.15 -6.77
N ALA A 229 -0.47 7.79 -7.61
CA ALA A 229 -1.60 6.95 -7.22
C ALA A 229 -1.10 5.53 -6.90
N VAL A 230 -1.63 4.94 -5.83
CA VAL A 230 -1.19 3.64 -5.31
C VAL A 230 -2.28 2.61 -5.58
N HIS A 231 -1.94 1.59 -6.36
CA HIS A 231 -2.86 0.59 -6.88
C HIS A 231 -2.43 -0.82 -6.50
N LEU A 232 -3.42 -1.64 -6.12
CA LEU A 232 -3.27 -3.08 -5.91
C LEU A 232 -4.08 -3.81 -6.98
N GLN A 233 -3.40 -4.52 -7.89
CA GLN A 233 -4.06 -5.51 -8.74
C GLN A 233 -4.08 -6.83 -7.99
N SER A 234 -5.20 -7.10 -7.31
CA SER A 234 -5.32 -8.25 -6.43
C SER A 234 -5.42 -9.56 -7.22
N PRO A 235 -5.13 -10.71 -6.59
CA PRO A 235 -5.53 -11.99 -7.16
C PRO A 235 -7.07 -12.07 -7.23
N LYS A 236 -7.61 -13.07 -7.96
CA LYS A 236 -9.04 -13.39 -7.83
C LYS A 236 -9.34 -13.76 -6.39
N ILE A 237 -10.48 -13.34 -5.87
CA ILE A 237 -10.89 -13.63 -4.50
C ILE A 237 -12.06 -14.60 -4.54
N ARG A 238 -11.91 -15.76 -3.90
CA ARG A 238 -13.00 -16.72 -3.73
C ARG A 238 -13.46 -16.67 -2.28
N LEU A 239 -14.62 -16.08 -2.03
CA LEU A 239 -15.26 -16.11 -0.72
C LEU A 239 -16.05 -17.42 -0.59
N ILE A 240 -15.74 -18.23 0.42
CA ILE A 240 -16.46 -19.47 0.69
C ILE A 240 -17.25 -19.32 1.99
N HIS A 241 -18.56 -19.58 1.89
CA HIS A 241 -19.39 -19.84 3.07
C HIS A 241 -19.21 -21.31 3.48
N GLN A 242 -18.40 -21.59 4.49
CA GLN A 242 -18.35 -22.94 5.05
C GLN A 242 -18.46 -22.91 6.57
N GLN A 243 -19.49 -23.60 7.06
CA GLN A 243 -19.57 -24.01 8.44
C GLN A 243 -18.61 -25.18 8.63
N ARG A 244 -17.71 -25.12 9.63
CA ARG A 244 -16.87 -26.28 10.00
C ARG A 244 -17.77 -27.51 10.14
N GLN A 245 -17.64 -28.46 9.22
CA GLN A 245 -18.11 -29.81 9.45
C GLN A 245 -16.92 -30.56 10.05
N CYS A 246 -16.82 -30.53 11.37
CA CYS A 246 -15.90 -31.41 12.08
C CYS A 246 -16.47 -32.82 12.00
N TYR A 247 -15.87 -33.67 11.18
CA TYR A 247 -16.11 -35.10 11.28
C TYR A 247 -15.25 -35.65 12.42
N LEU A 248 -15.89 -36.24 13.43
CA LEU A 248 -15.19 -37.11 14.37
C LEU A 248 -14.71 -38.32 13.56
N SER A 249 -13.39 -38.42 13.36
CA SER A 249 -12.79 -39.68 12.96
C SER A 249 -13.08 -40.67 14.09
N ASN A 250 -13.74 -41.78 13.78
CA ASN A 250 -14.00 -42.86 14.75
C ASN A 250 -12.70 -43.52 15.27
N ASN A 251 -11.53 -43.13 14.74
CA ASN A 251 -10.22 -43.54 15.23
C ASN A 251 -9.53 -42.31 15.83
N GLY A 252 -9.43 -42.28 17.16
CA GLY A 252 -8.99 -41.15 17.99
C GLY A 252 -7.55 -40.64 17.82
N ASP A 253 -6.84 -41.08 16.78
CA ASP A 253 -5.42 -40.72 16.52
C ASP A 253 -5.18 -40.00 15.19
N VAL A 254 -6.22 -39.75 14.38
CA VAL A 254 -6.06 -39.02 13.11
C VAL A 254 -6.60 -37.59 13.26
N PRO A 255 -5.79 -36.54 13.06
CA PRO A 255 -6.30 -35.17 13.07
C PRO A 255 -7.37 -35.02 11.98
N SER A 256 -8.47 -34.36 12.35
CA SER A 256 -9.59 -34.10 11.44
C SER A 256 -9.11 -33.48 10.13
N THR A 257 -9.23 -34.21 9.03
CA THR A 257 -8.96 -33.72 7.69
C THR A 257 -10.19 -32.96 7.18
N VAL A 258 -10.00 -31.68 6.86
CA VAL A 258 -11.01 -30.89 6.15
C VAL A 258 -10.91 -31.25 4.67
N THR A 259 -11.93 -31.93 4.15
CA THR A 259 -12.10 -32.17 2.71
C THR A 259 -13.15 -31.20 2.17
N LEU A 260 -12.84 -30.59 1.02
CA LEU A 260 -13.74 -29.71 0.26
C LEU A 260 -14.43 -30.50 -0.86
#